data_AF-A0A941WPD7-F1
#
_entry.id   AF-A0A941WPD7-F1
#
_cell.length_a   1.000
_cell.length_b   1.000
_cell.length_c   1.000
_cell.angle_alpha   90.00
_cell.angle_beta   90.00
_cell.angle_gamma   90.00
#
_symmetry.space_group_name_H-M   'P 1'
#
loop_
_entity.id
_entity.type
_entity.pdbx_description
1 polymer ?
#
loop_
_entity_poly.entity_id
_entity_poly.type
_entity_poly.pdbx_seq_one_letter_code
_entity_poly.pdbx_strand_id
1 'polypeptide(L)'
;MGYRDNYEAWLRDFAEDEATIADLQAIAGDEKEIEDRFYKNLSFGTAGMRGVLGAGMNRMNVYTVRRATQGLADYLSDGEKKRGVVIAYDSRRMSAEFAKETALVLCANGVKTYLFDALRPVALLSFGVRHLGAAAGVVITASHNPPQYNGYKVYGEDGAQLGPEAAAAVTERINAL
;
A
#
# COMPACT_ATOMS: atom_id res chain seq x y z
N MET A 1 -7.07 -21.96 2.98
CA MET A 1 -8.04 -21.34 3.90
C MET A 1 -9.13 -20.72 3.06
N GLY A 2 -10.40 -20.95 3.41
CA GLY A 2 -11.53 -20.30 2.75
C GLY A 2 -11.65 -18.84 3.16
N TYR A 3 -12.50 -18.06 2.46
CA TYR A 3 -12.71 -16.65 2.81
C TYR A 3 -13.25 -16.48 4.25
N ARG A 4 -14.02 -17.45 4.74
CA ARG A 4 -14.57 -17.43 6.10
C ARG A 4 -13.50 -17.66 7.17
N ASP A 5 -12.58 -18.60 6.95
CA ASP A 5 -11.43 -18.81 7.82
C ASP A 5 -10.56 -17.54 7.90
N ASN A 6 -10.37 -16.85 6.77
CA ASN A 6 -9.60 -15.61 6.71
C ASN A 6 -10.30 -14.46 7.47
N TYR A 7 -11.62 -14.37 7.37
CA TYR A 7 -12.42 -13.40 8.11
C TYR A 7 -12.33 -13.63 9.63
N GLU A 8 -12.50 -14.87 10.07
CA GLU A 8 -12.39 -15.25 11.48
C GLU A 8 -10.95 -15.06 12.00
N ALA A 9 -9.94 -15.33 11.18
CA ALA A 9 -8.55 -15.04 11.51
C ALA A 9 -8.34 -13.54 11.72
N TRP A 10 -8.87 -12.67 10.85
CA TRP A 10 -8.79 -11.22 11.03
C TRP A 10 -9.50 -10.74 12.31
N LEU A 11 -10.66 -11.29 12.65
CA LEU A 11 -11.35 -10.97 13.91
C LEU A 11 -10.51 -11.33 15.14
N ARG A 12 -9.76 -12.43 15.09
CA ARG A 12 -8.88 -12.86 16.18
C ARG A 12 -7.58 -12.07 16.22
N ASP A 13 -6.90 -11.95 15.09
CA ASP A 13 -5.55 -11.41 14.99
C ASP A 13 -5.55 -9.89 15.20
N PHE A 14 -6.68 -9.22 14.93
CA PHE A 14 -6.88 -7.78 15.15
C PHE A 14 -7.84 -7.47 16.31
N ALA A 15 -8.04 -8.41 17.25
CA ALA A 15 -8.99 -8.24 18.36
C ALA A 15 -8.76 -6.96 19.21
N GLU A 16 -7.52 -6.44 19.24
CA GLU A 16 -7.14 -5.23 19.97
C GLU A 16 -7.25 -3.94 19.13
N ASP A 17 -7.53 -4.04 17.83
CA ASP A 17 -7.79 -2.90 16.94
C ASP A 17 -9.30 -2.64 16.84
N GLU A 18 -9.81 -1.82 17.77
CA GLU A 18 -11.25 -1.53 17.88
C GLU A 18 -11.88 -1.06 16.56
N ALA A 19 -11.16 -0.25 15.78
CA ALA A 19 -11.66 0.27 14.51
C ALA A 19 -11.78 -0.83 13.45
N THR A 20 -10.78 -1.72 13.37
CA THR A 20 -10.81 -2.87 12.47
C THR A 20 -11.93 -3.84 12.88
N ILE A 21 -12.07 -4.15 14.18
CA ILE A 21 -13.12 -5.05 14.67
C ILE A 21 -14.52 -4.47 14.44
N ALA A 22 -14.72 -3.18 14.67
CA ALA A 22 -16.01 -2.54 14.41
C ALA A 22 -16.39 -2.63 12.91
N ASP A 23 -15.44 -2.42 12.00
CA ASP A 23 -15.68 -2.53 10.54
C ASP A 23 -16.00 -3.98 10.12
N LEU A 24 -15.33 -4.97 10.71
CA LEU A 24 -15.61 -6.39 10.46
C LEU A 24 -16.97 -6.82 11.05
N GLN A 25 -17.30 -6.40 12.27
CA GLN A 25 -18.60 -6.71 12.88
C GLN A 25 -19.77 -6.10 12.12
N ALA A 26 -19.58 -4.94 11.50
CA ALA A 26 -20.61 -4.27 10.69
C ALA A 26 -21.07 -5.10 9.48
N ILE A 27 -20.25 -6.06 9.02
CA ILE A 27 -20.54 -6.92 7.87
C ILE A 27 -20.85 -8.38 8.28
N ALA A 28 -20.93 -8.70 9.57
CA ALA A 28 -21.01 -10.09 10.05
C ALA A 28 -22.23 -10.89 9.53
N GLY A 29 -23.28 -10.21 9.05
CA GLY A 29 -24.46 -10.82 8.43
C GLY A 29 -24.51 -10.72 6.90
N ASP A 30 -23.49 -10.13 6.26
CA ASP A 30 -23.42 -9.95 4.81
C ASP A 30 -22.35 -10.87 4.21
N GLU A 31 -22.76 -12.10 3.89
CA GLU A 31 -21.86 -13.13 3.36
C GLU A 31 -21.17 -12.68 2.06
N LYS A 32 -21.82 -11.86 1.23
CA LYS A 32 -21.24 -11.38 -0.03
C LYS A 32 -20.12 -10.38 0.22
N GLU A 33 -20.31 -9.49 1.19
CA GLU A 33 -19.29 -8.51 1.57
C GLU A 33 -18.10 -9.19 2.28
N ILE A 34 -18.36 -10.22 3.10
CA ILE A 34 -17.30 -11.05 3.69
C ILE A 34 -16.54 -11.78 2.58
N GLU A 35 -17.23 -12.47 1.67
CA GLU A 35 -16.59 -13.16 0.55
C GLU A 35 -15.72 -12.18 -0.25
N ASP A 36 -16.26 -11.05 -0.71
CA ASP A 36 -15.52 -10.07 -1.51
C ASP A 36 -14.28 -9.50 -0.80
N ARG A 37 -14.31 -9.35 0.53
CA ARG A 37 -13.16 -8.85 1.31
C ARG A 37 -12.07 -9.88 1.52
N PHE A 38 -12.38 -11.18 1.49
CA PHE A 38 -11.49 -12.23 1.99
C PHE A 38 -11.20 -13.38 1.00
N TYR A 39 -11.85 -13.42 -0.16
CA TYR A 39 -11.61 -14.47 -1.18
C TYR A 39 -10.25 -14.36 -1.87
N LYS A 40 -9.60 -13.19 -1.82
CA LYS A 40 -8.29 -12.94 -2.40
C LYS A 40 -7.54 -11.83 -1.69
N ASN A 41 -6.26 -11.69 -2.02
CA ASN A 41 -5.49 -10.49 -1.71
C ASN A 41 -5.77 -9.39 -2.74
N LEU A 42 -5.69 -8.14 -2.30
CA LEU A 42 -5.72 -6.98 -3.18
C LEU A 42 -4.52 -7.05 -4.14
N SER A 43 -4.76 -7.01 -5.44
CA SER A 43 -3.70 -7.23 -6.44
C SER A 43 -2.81 -5.99 -6.61
N PHE A 44 -1.50 -6.22 -6.66
CA PHE A 44 -0.50 -5.24 -7.08
C PHE A 44 -0.12 -5.48 -8.55
N GLY A 45 -0.13 -4.42 -9.37
CA GLY A 45 0.31 -4.47 -10.77
C GLY A 45 0.99 -3.18 -11.21
N THR A 46 1.15 -2.99 -12.51
CA THR A 46 1.77 -1.77 -13.09
C THR A 46 1.10 -0.48 -12.63
N ALA A 47 -0.23 -0.51 -12.50
CA ALA A 47 -1.03 0.61 -12.01
C ALA A 47 -0.97 0.83 -10.49
N GLY A 48 -0.19 0.03 -9.75
CA GLY A 48 -0.17 -0.07 -8.30
C GLY A 48 -1.29 -0.97 -7.76
N MET A 49 -1.64 -0.76 -6.48
CA MET A 49 -2.86 -1.30 -5.86
C MET A 49 -3.95 -0.23 -5.84
N ARG A 50 -5.21 -0.64 -6.02
CA ARG A 50 -6.38 0.19 -5.79
C ARG A 50 -7.49 -0.66 -5.22
N GLY A 51 -8.15 -0.16 -4.19
CA GLY A 51 -9.25 -0.87 -3.55
C GLY A 51 -10.12 0.08 -2.74
N VAL A 52 -11.30 -0.41 -2.38
CA VAL A 52 -12.20 0.27 -1.45
C VAL A 52 -11.58 0.22 -0.06
N LEU A 53 -11.71 1.31 0.70
CA LEU A 53 -11.30 1.36 2.11
C LEU A 53 -12.11 0.37 2.94
N GLY A 54 -11.46 -0.35 3.85
CA GLY A 54 -12.11 -1.28 4.79
C GLY A 54 -11.16 -2.35 5.30
N ALA A 55 -11.56 -3.08 6.34
CA ALA A 55 -10.85 -4.24 6.82
C ALA A 55 -11.02 -5.42 5.85
N GLY A 56 -9.95 -6.20 5.69
CA GLY A 56 -9.92 -7.38 4.82
C GLY A 56 -8.74 -7.40 3.84
N MET A 57 -8.50 -8.58 3.28
CA MET A 57 -7.35 -8.87 2.41
C MET A 57 -7.49 -8.22 1.02
N ASN A 58 -8.73 -8.07 0.54
CA ASN A 58 -9.10 -7.42 -0.72
C ASN A 58 -9.61 -5.98 -0.51
N ARG A 59 -9.02 -5.25 0.45
CA ARG A 59 -9.36 -3.85 0.76
C ARG A 59 -8.11 -2.99 0.93
N MET A 60 -8.26 -1.69 0.76
CA MET A 60 -7.23 -0.72 1.14
C MET A 60 -7.32 -0.45 2.63
N ASN A 61 -6.27 -0.81 3.36
CA ASN A 61 -6.12 -0.57 4.78
C ASN A 61 -4.63 -0.52 5.14
N VAL A 62 -4.33 -0.26 6.41
CA VAL A 62 -2.95 -0.18 6.90
C VAL A 62 -2.20 -1.48 6.64
N TYR A 63 -2.83 -2.64 6.80
CA TYR A 63 -2.19 -3.95 6.61
C TYR A 63 -1.81 -4.21 5.15
N THR A 64 -2.70 -3.94 4.20
CA THR A 64 -2.39 -4.13 2.77
C THR A 64 -1.34 -3.13 2.28
N VAL A 65 -1.34 -1.89 2.80
CA VAL A 65 -0.28 -0.91 2.54
C VAL A 65 1.06 -1.36 3.12
N ARG A 66 1.09 -1.83 4.37
CA ARG A 66 2.30 -2.36 5.01
C ARG A 66 2.86 -3.56 4.24
N ARG A 67 2.02 -4.51 3.85
CA ARG A 67 2.41 -5.69 3.07
C ARG A 67 3.03 -5.30 1.71
N ALA A 68 2.39 -4.37 0.99
CA ALA A 68 2.95 -3.90 -0.27
C ALA A 68 4.26 -3.13 -0.10
N THR A 69 4.37 -2.34 0.97
CA THR A 69 5.58 -1.61 1.30
C THR A 69 6.72 -2.54 1.70
N GLN A 70 6.43 -3.61 2.44
CA GLN A 70 7.40 -4.64 2.77
C GLN A 70 7.92 -5.33 1.51
N GLY A 71 7.04 -5.72 0.59
CA GLY A 71 7.47 -6.30 -0.69
C GLY A 71 8.32 -5.34 -1.53
N LEU A 72 8.05 -4.03 -1.49
CA LEU A 72 8.94 -3.03 -2.09
C LEU A 72 10.29 -2.97 -1.35
N ALA A 73 10.31 -3.00 -0.02
CA ALA A 73 11.54 -2.99 0.76
C ALA A 73 12.42 -4.21 0.50
N ASP A 74 11.82 -5.38 0.29
CA ASP A 74 12.49 -6.64 -0.03
C ASP A 74 12.98 -6.70 -1.49
N TYR A 75 12.37 -5.91 -2.38
CA TYR A 75 12.80 -5.77 -3.77
C TYR A 75 14.08 -4.91 -3.90
N LEU A 76 14.23 -3.88 -3.06
CA LEU A 76 15.35 -2.94 -3.14
C LEU A 76 16.68 -3.57 -2.66
N SER A 77 17.74 -3.40 -3.43
CA SER A 77 19.12 -3.72 -3.02
C SER A 77 19.65 -2.76 -1.95
N ASP A 78 20.70 -3.14 -1.21
CA ASP A 78 21.29 -2.29 -0.16
C ASP A 78 21.76 -0.91 -0.68
N GLY A 79 22.23 -0.85 -1.93
CA GLY A 79 22.57 0.42 -2.58
C GLY A 79 21.35 1.30 -2.80
N GLU A 80 20.25 0.71 -3.27
CA GLU A 80 18.98 1.39 -3.49
C GLU A 80 18.33 1.84 -2.18
N LYS A 81 18.40 1.01 -1.12
CA LYS A 81 17.91 1.38 0.21
C LYS A 81 18.58 2.65 0.74
N LYS A 82 19.89 2.83 0.47
CA LYS A 82 20.64 4.06 0.82
C LYS A 82 20.25 5.27 -0.02
N ARG A 83 19.97 5.09 -1.31
CA ARG A 83 19.44 6.16 -2.19
C ARG A 83 18.07 6.64 -1.71
N GLY A 84 17.25 5.69 -1.26
CA GLY A 84 15.99 5.93 -0.56
C GLY A 84 14.77 5.99 -1.46
N VAL A 85 13.62 6.26 -0.84
CA VAL A 85 12.30 6.29 -1.47
C VAL A 85 11.58 7.60 -1.13
N VAL A 86 11.07 8.28 -2.15
CA VAL A 86 10.25 9.49 -1.99
C VAL A 86 8.79 9.10 -1.83
N ILE A 87 8.05 9.73 -0.91
CA ILE A 87 6.67 9.36 -0.59
C ILE A 87 5.80 10.60 -0.66
N ALA A 88 4.75 10.55 -1.50
CA ALA A 88 3.74 11.58 -1.64
C ALA A 88 2.33 11.00 -1.47
N TYR A 89 1.34 11.88 -1.33
CA TYR A 89 -0.05 11.46 -1.20
C TYR A 89 -1.02 12.56 -1.61
N ASP A 90 -2.25 12.17 -1.97
CA ASP A 90 -3.35 13.09 -2.33
C ASP A 90 -4.32 13.35 -1.16
N SER A 91 -5.42 14.06 -1.43
CA SER A 91 -6.40 14.44 -0.41
C SER A 91 -7.44 13.35 -0.07
N ARG A 92 -7.24 12.09 -0.46
CA ARG A 92 -8.19 11.01 -0.14
C ARG A 92 -8.16 10.66 1.34
N ARG A 93 -9.26 10.09 1.83
CA ARG A 93 -9.33 9.50 3.18
C ARG A 93 -8.21 8.47 3.35
N MET A 94 -7.56 8.48 4.51
CA MET A 94 -6.43 7.62 4.86
C MET A 94 -5.13 7.87 4.08
N SER A 95 -5.07 8.84 3.16
CA SER A 95 -3.86 9.04 2.33
C SER A 95 -2.64 9.45 3.15
N ALA A 96 -2.81 10.32 4.15
CA ALA A 96 -1.71 10.76 5.01
C ALA A 96 -1.24 9.61 5.93
N GLU A 97 -2.18 8.86 6.47
CA GLU A 97 -1.96 7.71 7.33
C GLU A 97 -1.20 6.60 6.57
N PHE A 98 -1.65 6.25 5.37
CA PHE A 98 -0.96 5.27 4.52
C PHE A 98 0.42 5.73 4.08
N ALA A 99 0.62 7.03 3.82
CA ALA A 99 1.94 7.56 3.50
C ALA A 99 2.90 7.46 4.69
N LYS A 100 2.42 7.73 5.90
CA LYS A 100 3.17 7.55 7.14
C LYS A 100 3.52 6.07 7.38
N GLU A 101 2.56 5.17 7.21
CA GLU A 101 2.78 3.73 7.36
C GLU A 101 3.79 3.20 6.34
N THR A 102 3.73 3.69 5.10
CA THR A 102 4.72 3.40 4.07
C THR A 102 6.12 3.83 4.54
N ALA A 103 6.26 5.05 5.08
CA ALA A 103 7.54 5.55 5.57
C ALA A 103 8.06 4.71 6.76
N LEU A 104 7.18 4.33 7.70
CA LEU A 104 7.55 3.54 8.88
C LEU A 104 8.07 2.15 8.49
N VAL A 105 7.40 1.44 7.58
CA VAL A 105 7.84 0.12 7.12
C VAL A 105 9.18 0.22 6.38
N LEU A 106 9.34 1.21 5.50
CA LEU A 106 10.61 1.43 4.80
C LEU A 106 11.76 1.72 5.79
N CYS A 107 11.54 2.60 6.76
CA CYS A 107 12.53 2.90 7.80
C CYS A 107 12.89 1.67 8.64
N ALA A 108 11.91 0.85 9.01
CA ALA A 108 12.14 -0.40 9.75
C ALA A 108 13.02 -1.39 8.96
N ASN A 109 13.01 -1.31 7.63
CA ASN A 109 13.84 -2.10 6.72
C ASN A 109 15.17 -1.42 6.34
N GLY A 110 15.55 -0.33 7.03
CA GLY A 110 16.79 0.40 6.77
C GLY A 110 16.78 1.22 5.46
N VAL A 111 15.60 1.46 4.88
CA VAL A 111 15.46 2.29 3.68
C VAL A 111 15.39 3.76 4.07
N LYS A 112 16.20 4.61 3.43
CA LYS A 112 16.10 6.07 3.58
C LYS A 112 14.76 6.55 3.01
N THR A 113 13.99 7.33 3.75
CA THR A 113 12.68 7.83 3.29
C THR A 113 12.63 9.35 3.20
N TYR A 114 11.92 9.85 2.21
CA TYR A 114 11.60 11.26 2.04
C TYR A 114 10.08 11.42 1.95
N LEU A 115 9.43 11.66 3.08
CA LEU A 115 8.00 11.91 3.14
C LEU A 115 7.74 13.42 3.03
N PHE A 116 6.87 13.82 2.09
CA PHE A 116 6.43 15.21 2.03
C PHE A 116 5.64 15.61 3.29
N ASP A 117 5.83 16.86 3.73
CA ASP A 117 5.21 17.48 4.91
C ASP A 117 3.69 17.62 4.81
N ALA A 118 3.17 17.68 3.58
CA ALA A 118 1.76 17.77 3.27
C ALA A 118 1.47 17.05 1.94
N LEU A 119 0.18 17.00 1.56
CA LEU A 119 -0.23 16.42 0.28
C LEU A 119 0.51 17.08 -0.91
N ARG A 120 0.88 16.27 -1.90
CA ARG A 120 1.59 16.71 -3.11
C ARG A 120 1.12 15.94 -4.34
N PRO A 121 1.05 16.59 -5.52
CA PRO A 121 0.71 15.92 -6.76
C PRO A 121 1.80 14.93 -7.19
N VAL A 122 1.41 13.95 -8.01
CA VAL A 122 2.30 12.95 -8.62
C VAL A 122 3.49 13.61 -9.34
N ALA A 123 3.31 14.78 -9.96
CA ALA A 123 4.39 15.49 -10.63
C ALA A 123 5.53 15.89 -9.67
N LEU A 124 5.22 16.24 -8.41
CA LEU A 124 6.24 16.55 -7.41
C LEU A 124 6.91 15.30 -6.85
N LEU A 125 6.21 14.16 -6.77
CA LEU A 125 6.85 12.88 -6.52
C LEU A 125 7.88 12.57 -7.61
N SER A 126 7.46 12.61 -8.88
CA SER A 126 8.33 12.33 -10.03
C SER A 126 9.55 13.25 -10.08
N PHE A 127 9.36 14.55 -9.83
CA PHE A 127 10.46 15.48 -9.68
C PHE A 127 11.37 15.12 -8.50
N GLY A 128 10.80 14.87 -7.32
CA GLY A 128 11.53 14.55 -6.09
C GLY A 128 12.41 13.31 -6.23
N VAL A 129 11.91 12.25 -6.86
CA VAL A 129 12.67 11.01 -7.10
C VAL A 129 13.94 11.32 -7.90
N ARG A 130 13.80 11.99 -9.04
CA ARG A 130 14.94 12.34 -9.91
C ARG A 130 15.87 13.35 -9.27
N HIS A 131 15.32 14.36 -8.60
CA HIS A 131 16.10 15.43 -7.98
C HIS A 131 16.97 14.93 -6.82
N LEU A 132 16.45 14.00 -6.01
CA LEU A 132 17.16 13.43 -4.87
C LEU A 132 18.01 12.20 -5.25
N GLY A 133 17.94 11.74 -6.50
CA GLY A 133 18.58 10.49 -6.94
C GLY A 133 18.05 9.27 -6.18
N ALA A 134 16.78 9.29 -5.77
CA ALA A 134 16.14 8.21 -5.04
C ALA A 134 15.94 6.97 -5.93
N ALA A 135 15.92 5.78 -5.32
CA ALA A 135 15.74 4.53 -6.07
C ALA A 135 14.29 4.32 -6.52
N ALA A 136 13.33 4.84 -5.77
CA ALA A 136 11.91 4.73 -6.09
C ALA A 136 11.09 5.88 -5.52
N GLY A 137 9.83 5.97 -5.96
CA GLY A 137 8.80 6.80 -5.37
C GLY A 137 7.56 5.98 -5.02
N VAL A 138 6.86 6.35 -3.96
CA VAL A 138 5.53 5.84 -3.63
C VAL A 138 4.55 7.00 -3.60
N VAL A 139 3.42 6.87 -4.27
CA VAL A 139 2.30 7.82 -4.13
C VAL A 139 1.03 7.11 -3.71
N ILE A 140 0.45 7.62 -2.62
CA ILE A 140 -0.86 7.18 -2.13
C ILE A 140 -1.94 7.97 -2.85
N THR A 141 -2.62 7.30 -3.78
CA THR A 141 -3.71 7.88 -4.58
C THR A 141 -4.45 6.81 -5.38
N ALA A 142 -5.78 6.92 -5.45
CA ALA A 142 -6.58 6.23 -6.46
C ALA A 142 -6.95 7.15 -7.65
N SER A 143 -6.21 8.25 -7.87
CA SER A 143 -6.40 9.18 -8.99
C SER A 143 -7.83 9.73 -9.08
N HIS A 144 -8.64 9.28 -10.04
CA HIS A 144 -10.01 9.73 -10.27
C HIS A 144 -11.08 8.74 -9.79
N ASN A 145 -10.67 7.65 -9.13
CA ASN A 145 -11.62 6.68 -8.58
C ASN A 145 -12.56 7.34 -7.55
N PRO A 146 -13.76 6.78 -7.32
CA PRO A 146 -14.71 7.27 -6.32
C PRO A 146 -14.09 7.47 -4.91
N PRO A 147 -14.69 8.30 -4.03
CA PRO A 147 -14.07 8.73 -2.77
C PRO A 147 -13.82 7.60 -1.76
N GLN A 148 -14.56 6.48 -1.87
CA GLN A 148 -14.34 5.29 -1.05
C GLN A 148 -13.08 4.50 -1.45
N TYR A 149 -12.45 4.81 -2.59
CA TYR A 149 -11.23 4.16 -3.02
C TYR A 149 -9.99 4.93 -2.56
N ASN A 150 -8.96 4.16 -2.23
CA ASN A 150 -7.59 4.67 -2.18
C ASN A 150 -6.66 3.72 -2.97
N GLY A 151 -5.38 4.06 -3.06
CA GLY A 151 -4.43 3.28 -3.83
C GLY A 151 -2.99 3.57 -3.44
N TYR A 152 -2.11 2.67 -3.86
CA TYR A 152 -0.68 2.69 -3.58
C TYR A 152 0.04 2.44 -4.90
N LYS A 153 0.85 3.40 -5.37
CA LYS A 153 1.56 3.29 -6.65
C LYS A 153 3.05 3.46 -6.45
N VAL A 154 3.83 2.67 -7.18
CA VAL A 154 5.30 2.73 -7.15
C VAL A 154 5.83 3.31 -8.45
N TYR A 155 6.83 4.16 -8.31
CA TYR A 155 7.54 4.86 -9.36
C TYR A 155 9.02 4.46 -9.32
N GLY A 156 9.64 4.28 -10.48
CA GLY A 156 11.06 3.94 -10.61
C GLY A 156 11.96 5.16 -10.46
N GLU A 157 13.28 4.92 -10.51
CA GLU A 157 14.31 5.97 -10.39
C GLU A 157 14.24 7.04 -11.50
N ASP A 158 13.65 6.72 -12.64
CA ASP A 158 13.35 7.65 -13.73
C ASP A 158 12.18 8.61 -13.41
N GLY A 159 11.54 8.45 -12.24
CA GLY A 159 10.38 9.21 -11.81
C GLY A 159 9.11 8.85 -12.59
N ALA A 160 9.10 7.76 -13.35
CA ALA A 160 7.91 7.24 -14.02
C ALA A 160 7.32 6.08 -13.22
N GLN A 161 6.06 5.73 -13.49
CA GLN A 161 5.42 4.58 -12.87
C GLN A 161 6.15 3.28 -13.28
N LEU A 162 6.27 2.31 -12.37
CA LEU A 162 6.97 1.06 -12.68
C LEU A 162 6.43 0.39 -13.95
N GLY A 163 7.35 -0.02 -14.80
CA GLY A 163 7.06 -0.86 -15.96
C GLY A 163 6.64 -2.28 -15.55
N PRO A 164 6.14 -3.10 -16.51
CA PRO A 164 5.63 -4.44 -16.25
C PRO A 164 6.60 -5.37 -15.51
N GLU A 165 7.88 -5.39 -15.90
CA GLU A 165 8.89 -6.27 -15.32
C GLU A 165 9.17 -5.94 -13.85
N ALA A 166 9.46 -4.66 -13.55
CA ALA A 166 9.71 -4.22 -12.18
C ALA A 166 8.46 -4.38 -11.30
N ALA A 167 7.28 -4.10 -11.83
CA ALA A 167 6.03 -4.31 -11.11
C ALA A 167 5.81 -5.80 -10.79
N ALA A 168 6.10 -6.70 -11.72
CA ALA A 168 6.01 -8.15 -11.49
C ALA A 168 7.00 -8.62 -10.41
N ALA A 169 8.24 -8.12 -10.42
CA ALA A 169 9.24 -8.44 -9.42
C ALA A 169 8.82 -7.98 -8.01
N VAL A 170 8.25 -6.77 -7.88
CA VAL A 170 7.69 -6.30 -6.61
C VAL A 170 6.50 -7.17 -6.19
N THR A 171 5.59 -7.51 -7.11
CA THR A 171 4.46 -8.40 -6.83
C THR A 171 4.91 -9.78 -6.33
N GLU A 172 5.99 -10.33 -6.87
CA GLU A 172 6.57 -11.59 -6.39
C GLU A 172 6.99 -11.50 -4.93
N ARG A 173 7.69 -10.41 -4.54
CA ARG A 173 8.07 -10.17 -3.14
C ARG A 173 6.84 -10.03 -2.24
N ILE A 174 5.82 -9.29 -2.68
CA ILE A 174 4.56 -9.12 -1.93
C ILE A 174 3.87 -10.47 -1.71
N ASN A 175 3.85 -11.34 -2.71
CA ASN A 175 3.17 -12.63 -2.64
C ASN A 175 3.92 -13.67 -1.81
N ALA A 176 5.21 -13.47 -1.54
CA ALA A 176 6.02 -14.34 -0.69
C ALA A 176 5.86 -14.07 0.82
N LEU A 177 5.15 -12.99 1.20
CA LEU A 177 4.81 -12.63 2.59
C LEU A 177 3.51 -13.30 3.03
#